data_AF-A0A0C3C514-F1
#
_entry.id   AF-A0A0C3C514-F1
#
_cell.length_a   1.000
_cell.length_b   1.000
_cell.length_c   1.000
_cell.angle_alpha   90.00
_cell.angle_beta   90.00
_cell.angle_gamma   90.00
#
_symmetry.space_group_name_H-M   'P 1'
#
loop_
_entity.id
_entity.type
_entity.pdbx_description
1 polymer ?
#
loop_
_entity_poly.entity_id
_entity_poly.type
_entity_poly.pdbx_seq_one_letter_code
_entity_poly.pdbx_strand_id
1 'polypeptide(L)'
;MMKKFSGPGTAMGRLNDIEQMVWEERRRNPAPVSACDGCLRRFRGAAAEEGHFEDEEDAEDAGDAGDPCKRCTECDYTICEDCTHPELQGVPFFNRPPGTCRCAKSNFGVSYCLSAPCYLDGDGRKPYHGDRHPEMAGSGYDEDAFEPKERPCKTCGVIARCLKKEHLKDAVPGMT
;
A
#
# COMPACT_ATOMS: atom_id res chain seq x y z
N MET A 1 -24.81 23.90 -2.39
CA MET A 1 -24.72 23.08 -1.15
C MET A 1 -24.33 21.66 -1.57
N MET A 2 -23.05 21.27 -1.47
CA MET A 2 -22.62 19.91 -1.80
C MET A 2 -22.96 18.97 -0.64
N LYS A 3 -23.76 17.93 -0.89
CA LYS A 3 -24.00 16.87 0.09
C LYS A 3 -22.68 16.12 0.30
N LYS A 4 -22.27 15.96 1.57
CA LYS A 4 -21.09 15.17 1.91
C LYS A 4 -21.43 13.69 1.70
N PHE A 5 -20.96 13.11 0.60
CA PHE A 5 -21.22 11.70 0.25
C PHE A 5 -20.39 10.69 1.04
N SER A 6 -19.50 11.15 1.92
CA SER A 6 -18.50 10.32 2.62
C SER A 6 -18.65 10.31 4.15
N GLY A 7 -19.83 10.63 4.68
CA GLY A 7 -20.08 10.61 6.12
C GLY A 7 -20.38 9.21 6.68
N PRO A 8 -20.11 8.97 7.97
CA PRO A 8 -20.58 7.77 8.66
C PRO A 8 -22.12 7.73 8.58
N GLY A 9 -22.67 6.70 7.93
CA GLY A 9 -24.10 6.57 7.62
C GLY A 9 -24.48 6.80 6.14
N THR A 10 -23.55 7.23 5.30
CA THR A 10 -23.73 7.22 3.83
C THR A 10 -23.45 5.83 3.25
N ALA A 11 -23.90 5.56 2.02
CA ALA A 11 -23.59 4.31 1.32
C ALA A 11 -22.07 4.07 1.23
N MET A 12 -21.31 5.09 0.87
CA MET A 12 -19.84 5.00 0.84
C MET A 12 -19.23 4.79 2.23
N GLY A 13 -19.76 5.45 3.27
CA GLY A 13 -19.32 5.21 4.64
C GLY A 13 -19.49 3.74 5.05
N ARG A 14 -20.65 3.15 4.75
CA ARG A 14 -20.91 1.73 5.02
C ARG A 14 -20.00 0.79 4.22
N LEU A 15 -19.70 1.11 2.96
CA LEU A 15 -18.77 0.33 2.16
C LEU A 15 -17.36 0.35 2.75
N ASN A 16 -16.89 1.51 3.20
CA ASN A 16 -15.61 1.64 3.88
C ASN A 16 -15.59 0.86 5.20
N ASP A 17 -16.68 0.88 5.97
CA ASP A 17 -16.79 0.12 7.22
C ASP A 17 -16.73 -1.40 6.95
N ILE A 18 -17.45 -1.88 5.92
CA ILE A 18 -17.41 -3.29 5.50
C ILE A 18 -16.00 -3.68 5.06
N GLU A 19 -15.37 -2.86 4.23
CA GLU A 19 -14.01 -3.07 3.78
C GLU A 19 -13.03 -3.16 4.97
N GLN A 20 -13.15 -2.24 5.94
CA GLN A 20 -12.33 -2.27 7.14
C GLN A 20 -12.57 -3.55 7.98
N MET A 21 -13.82 -3.99 8.12
CA MET A 21 -14.14 -5.23 8.82
C MET A 21 -13.54 -6.46 8.12
N VAL A 22 -13.62 -6.55 6.79
CA VAL A 22 -13.01 -7.63 6.00
C VAL A 22 -11.49 -7.66 6.20
N TRP A 23 -10.85 -6.49 6.21
CA TRP A 23 -9.41 -6.40 6.46
C TRP A 23 -9.00 -6.74 7.89
N GLU A 24 -9.82 -6.38 8.87
CA GLU A 24 -9.62 -6.78 10.27
C GLU A 24 -9.77 -8.29 10.45
N GLU A 25 -10.72 -8.91 9.76
CA GLU A 25 -10.93 -10.34 9.83
C GLU A 25 -9.77 -11.12 9.20
N ARG A 26 -9.32 -10.70 8.01
CA ARG A 26 -8.14 -11.31 7.36
C ARG A 26 -6.88 -11.19 8.21
N ARG A 27 -6.71 -10.07 8.93
CA ARG A 27 -5.62 -9.90 9.91
C ARG A 27 -5.66 -10.94 11.02
N ARG A 28 -6.85 -11.32 11.49
CA ARG A 28 -7.02 -12.33 12.54
C ARG A 28 -6.88 -13.74 11.99
N ASN A 29 -7.33 -13.97 10.76
CA ASN A 29 -7.43 -15.28 10.12
C ASN A 29 -6.79 -15.23 8.72
N PRO A 30 -5.45 -15.20 8.62
CA PRO A 30 -4.77 -15.17 7.33
C PRO A 30 -4.99 -16.50 6.60
N ALA A 31 -5.50 -16.42 5.37
CA ALA A 31 -5.70 -17.57 4.50
C ALA A 31 -4.84 -17.42 3.23
N PRO A 32 -4.47 -18.51 2.55
CA PRO A 32 -3.89 -18.40 1.22
C PRO A 32 -4.83 -17.61 0.31
N VAL A 33 -4.33 -16.55 -0.31
CA VAL A 33 -5.13 -15.81 -1.29
C VAL A 33 -5.09 -16.48 -2.64
N SER A 34 -6.24 -16.51 -3.30
CA SER A 34 -6.41 -17.00 -4.67
C SER A 34 -6.11 -15.92 -5.71
N ALA A 35 -6.09 -14.65 -5.33
CA ALA A 35 -5.89 -13.52 -6.24
C ALA A 35 -5.01 -12.42 -5.64
N CYS A 36 -4.39 -11.65 -6.53
CA CYS A 36 -3.58 -10.48 -6.19
C CYS A 36 -4.46 -9.35 -5.63
N ASP A 37 -4.17 -8.86 -4.43
CA ASP A 37 -4.93 -7.77 -3.81
C ASP A 37 -4.73 -6.41 -4.51
N GLY A 38 -3.71 -6.33 -5.37
CA GLY A 38 -3.47 -5.20 -6.24
C GLY A 38 -4.39 -5.26 -7.46
N CYS A 39 -4.03 -6.08 -8.45
CA CYS A 39 -4.73 -6.10 -9.73
C CYS A 39 -5.95 -7.03 -9.80
N LEU A 40 -6.30 -7.72 -8.71
CA LEU A 40 -7.42 -8.69 -8.62
C LEU A 40 -7.32 -9.90 -9.54
N ARG A 41 -6.26 -10.00 -10.34
CA ARG A 41 -5.95 -11.18 -11.15
C ARG A 41 -5.67 -12.39 -10.27
N ARG A 42 -6.11 -13.57 -10.71
CA ARG A 42 -5.94 -14.84 -10.00
C ARG A 42 -4.47 -15.26 -10.02
N PHE A 43 -3.95 -15.74 -8.90
CA PHE A 43 -2.61 -16.33 -8.85
C PHE A 43 -2.59 -17.69 -9.55
N ARG A 44 -1.47 -18.03 -10.15
CA ARG A 44 -1.26 -19.30 -10.84
C ARG A 44 -1.56 -20.48 -9.92
N GLY A 45 -2.39 -21.40 -10.39
CA GLY A 45 -2.74 -22.63 -9.67
C GLY A 45 -3.73 -22.45 -8.52
N ALA A 46 -4.24 -21.24 -8.28
CA ALA A 46 -5.38 -21.06 -7.37
C ALA A 46 -6.63 -21.71 -7.99
N ALA A 47 -7.36 -22.49 -7.19
CA ALA A 47 -8.62 -23.08 -7.61
C ALA A 47 -9.63 -21.97 -7.95
N ALA A 48 -10.38 -22.15 -9.03
CA ALA A 48 -11.57 -21.33 -9.26
C ALA A 48 -12.55 -21.60 -8.11
N GLU A 49 -13.09 -20.55 -7.50
CA GLU A 49 -14.07 -20.72 -6.44
C GLU A 49 -15.36 -21.32 -7.03
N GLU A 50 -15.76 -22.49 -6.53
CA GLU A 50 -16.97 -23.17 -6.96
C GLU A 50 -18.20 -22.28 -6.70
N GLY A 51 -18.80 -21.75 -7.77
CA GLY A 51 -19.99 -20.89 -7.70
C GLY A 51 -19.79 -19.47 -8.24
N HIS A 52 -18.58 -19.09 -8.63
CA HIS A 52 -18.39 -17.90 -9.47
C HIS A 52 -18.76 -18.28 -10.92
N PHE A 53 -19.98 -17.94 -11.35
CA PHE A 53 -20.37 -17.99 -12.76
C PHE A 53 -19.58 -16.91 -13.49
N GLU A 54 -18.33 -17.20 -13.83
CA GLU A 54 -17.60 -16.48 -14.86
C GLU A 54 -18.28 -16.85 -16.18
N ASP A 55 -18.96 -15.91 -16.84
CA ASP A 55 -19.34 -16.09 -18.24
C ASP A 55 -18.06 -16.46 -18.99
N GLU A 56 -18.07 -17.56 -19.76
CA GLU A 56 -16.88 -18.14 -20.40
C GLU A 56 -16.12 -17.12 -21.29
N GLU A 57 -16.77 -16.02 -21.70
CA GLU A 57 -16.17 -14.94 -22.46
C GLU A 57 -15.27 -13.99 -21.64
N ASP A 58 -15.44 -13.88 -20.31
CA ASP A 58 -14.62 -13.02 -19.43
C ASP A 58 -13.42 -13.76 -18.81
N ALA A 59 -13.40 -15.10 -18.85
CA ALA A 59 -12.34 -15.90 -18.25
C ALA A 59 -11.02 -15.87 -19.05
N GLU A 60 -11.07 -15.61 -20.35
CA GLU A 60 -9.88 -15.59 -21.20
C GLU A 60 -9.06 -14.29 -21.10
N ASP A 61 -9.65 -13.19 -20.62
CA ASP A 61 -8.98 -11.87 -20.51
C ASP A 61 -8.59 -11.48 -19.08
N ALA A 62 -9.03 -12.24 -18.06
CA ALA A 62 -8.73 -11.90 -16.66
C ALA A 62 -7.23 -12.00 -16.32
N GLY A 63 -6.41 -12.64 -17.15
CA GLY A 63 -4.94 -12.69 -17.04
C GLY A 63 -4.40 -13.42 -15.79
N ASP A 64 -3.43 -14.30 -15.97
CA ASP A 64 -2.69 -14.89 -14.84
C ASP A 64 -1.88 -13.81 -14.12
N ALA A 65 -2.01 -13.68 -12.80
CA ALA A 65 -1.18 -12.79 -11.98
C ALA A 65 0.24 -13.35 -11.77
N GLY A 66 0.51 -14.58 -12.17
CA GLY A 66 1.73 -15.32 -11.87
C GLY A 66 1.73 -15.82 -10.43
N ASP A 67 2.91 -15.88 -9.83
CA ASP A 67 3.08 -16.30 -8.44
C ASP A 67 2.95 -15.11 -7.46
N PRO A 68 2.58 -15.36 -6.19
CA PRO A 68 2.65 -14.34 -5.14
C PRO A 68 4.08 -13.79 -4.99
N CYS A 69 4.26 -12.47 -5.16
CA CYS A 69 5.56 -11.82 -5.12
C CYS A 69 5.88 -11.23 -3.74
N LYS A 70 4.97 -10.43 -3.17
CA LYS A 70 5.13 -9.84 -1.82
C LYS A 70 3.88 -10.09 -0.99
N ARG A 71 4.10 -10.43 0.29
CA ARG A 71 3.04 -10.64 1.28
C ARG A 71 3.37 -9.87 2.55
N CYS A 72 2.42 -9.08 3.05
CA CYS A 72 2.59 -8.35 4.30
C CYS A 72 2.40 -9.30 5.49
N THR A 73 3.36 -9.34 6.41
CA THR A 73 3.30 -10.19 7.61
C THR A 73 2.29 -9.70 8.67
N GLU A 74 1.81 -8.46 8.54
CA GLU A 74 0.86 -7.87 9.49
C GLU A 74 -0.59 -7.96 8.99
N CYS A 75 -0.84 -7.56 7.74
CA CYS A 75 -2.20 -7.48 7.18
C CYS A 75 -2.49 -8.48 6.07
N ASP A 76 -1.54 -9.37 5.80
CA ASP A 76 -1.67 -10.46 4.83
C ASP A 76 -1.83 -10.04 3.37
N TYR A 77 -1.89 -8.72 3.10
CA TYR A 77 -1.97 -8.14 1.78
C TYR A 77 -0.87 -8.70 0.87
N THR A 78 -1.27 -9.25 -0.26
CA THR A 78 -0.41 -10.03 -1.14
C THR A 78 -0.57 -9.55 -2.58
N ILE A 79 0.57 -9.31 -3.24
CA ILE A 79 0.61 -8.78 -4.60
C ILE A 79 1.49 -9.62 -5.51
N CYS A 80 1.19 -9.60 -6.81
CA CYS A 80 2.06 -10.13 -7.86
C CYS A 80 3.23 -9.18 -8.18
N GLU A 81 4.17 -9.66 -9.00
CA GLU A 81 5.36 -8.91 -9.42
C GLU A 81 4.99 -7.63 -10.19
N ASP A 82 4.04 -7.71 -11.11
CA ASP A 82 3.56 -6.53 -11.86
C ASP A 82 2.99 -5.43 -10.93
N CYS A 83 2.40 -5.84 -9.80
CA CYS A 83 1.91 -4.91 -8.79
C CYS A 83 3.02 -4.22 -7.98
N THR A 84 4.26 -4.69 -8.07
CA THR A 84 5.44 -3.99 -7.55
C THR A 84 5.99 -2.94 -8.53
N HIS A 85 5.61 -3.03 -9.80
CA HIS A 85 6.04 -2.17 -10.91
C HIS A 85 4.81 -1.57 -11.62
N PRO A 86 4.13 -0.55 -11.05
CA PRO A 86 2.88 -0.02 -11.58
C PRO A 86 2.93 0.45 -13.04
N GLU A 87 4.11 0.82 -13.52
CA GLU A 87 4.40 1.16 -14.92
C GLU A 87 4.28 -0.02 -15.90
N LEU A 88 4.42 -1.26 -15.42
CA LEU A 88 4.40 -2.48 -16.24
C LEU A 88 3.01 -3.12 -16.36
N GLN A 89 2.00 -2.62 -15.64
CA GLN A 89 0.68 -3.24 -15.59
C GLN A 89 -0.20 -2.97 -16.82
N GLY A 90 0.20 -2.07 -17.73
CA GLY A 90 -0.65 -1.64 -18.84
C GLY A 90 -1.93 -0.89 -18.43
N VAL A 91 -2.17 -0.71 -17.12
CA VAL A 91 -3.33 -0.01 -16.56
C VAL A 91 -3.06 1.51 -16.52
N PRO A 92 -4.03 2.35 -16.97
CA PRO A 92 -3.93 3.80 -16.87
C PRO A 92 -3.63 4.24 -15.43
N PHE A 93 -2.81 5.28 -15.26
CA PHE A 93 -2.29 5.71 -13.94
C PHE A 93 -3.38 5.82 -12.85
N PHE A 94 -4.53 6.41 -13.17
CA PHE A 94 -5.64 6.60 -12.22
C PHE A 94 -6.36 5.30 -11.82
N ASN A 95 -6.19 4.24 -12.60
CA ASN A 95 -6.79 2.92 -12.36
C ASN A 95 -5.76 1.94 -11.78
N ARG A 96 -4.49 2.37 -11.58
CA ARG A 96 -3.47 1.48 -11.05
C ARG A 96 -3.81 1.11 -9.61
N PRO A 97 -3.77 -0.18 -9.27
CA PRO A 97 -4.02 -0.59 -7.91
C PRO A 97 -2.92 -0.10 -6.97
N PRO A 98 -3.26 0.15 -5.70
CA PRO A 98 -2.29 0.59 -4.72
C PRO A 98 -1.26 -0.51 -4.48
N GLY A 99 -0.02 -0.32 -4.93
CA GLY A 99 1.11 -1.23 -4.66
C GLY A 99 1.60 -1.18 -3.20
N THR A 100 0.70 -0.89 -2.26
CA THR A 100 1.00 -0.70 -0.84
C THR A 100 -0.01 -1.44 0.02
N CYS A 101 0.47 -2.21 1.00
CA CYS A 101 -0.41 -2.82 1.98
C CYS A 101 -1.05 -1.76 2.88
N ARG A 102 -2.20 -2.06 3.50
CA ARG A 102 -2.98 -1.11 4.31
C ARG A 102 -2.45 -0.90 5.74
N CYS A 103 -1.17 -1.18 5.99
CA CYS A 103 -0.61 -1.03 7.32
C CYS A 103 -0.31 0.44 7.60
N ALA A 104 -0.75 0.95 8.75
CA ALA A 104 -0.65 2.39 9.06
C ALA A 104 0.78 2.90 9.25
N LYS A 105 1.75 2.00 9.47
CA LYS A 105 3.14 2.35 9.81
C LYS A 105 4.19 1.67 8.94
N SER A 106 3.77 0.77 8.06
CA SER A 106 4.66 -0.07 7.26
C SER A 106 4.04 -0.37 5.91
N ASN A 107 4.88 -0.68 4.93
CA ASN A 107 4.46 -1.25 3.67
C ASN A 107 5.15 -2.61 3.48
N PHE A 108 4.37 -3.68 3.39
CA PHE A 108 4.85 -5.07 3.36
C PHE A 108 5.89 -5.37 4.45
N GLY A 109 5.68 -4.88 5.67
CA GLY A 109 6.59 -5.07 6.81
C GLY A 109 7.77 -4.08 6.88
N VAL A 110 7.97 -3.23 5.87
CA VAL A 110 9.00 -2.17 5.91
C VAL A 110 8.39 -0.89 6.47
N SER A 111 8.89 -0.40 7.61
CA SER A 111 8.37 0.83 8.23
C SER A 111 8.52 2.03 7.31
N TYR A 112 7.46 2.85 7.17
CA TYR A 112 7.47 4.03 6.29
C TYR A 112 8.57 5.03 6.61
N CYS A 113 9.04 5.08 7.85
CA CYS A 113 10.14 5.94 8.28
C CYS A 113 11.52 5.52 7.73
N LEU A 114 11.66 4.28 7.23
CA LEU A 114 12.87 3.74 6.59
C LEU A 114 12.72 3.63 5.07
N SER A 115 11.48 3.63 4.60
CA SER A 115 11.18 3.45 3.19
C SER A 115 11.55 4.69 2.36
N ALA A 116 11.92 4.44 1.11
CA ALA A 116 12.18 5.48 0.14
C ALA A 116 10.97 6.44 0.02
N PRO A 117 11.22 7.71 -0.35
CA PRO A 117 10.26 8.71 -0.83
C PRO A 117 8.83 8.27 -1.21
N CYS A 118 8.63 7.26 -2.05
CA CYS A 118 7.41 7.11 -2.87
C CYS A 118 6.16 6.47 -2.24
N TYR A 119 6.09 6.21 -0.93
CA TYR A 119 4.96 5.46 -0.40
C TYR A 119 3.74 6.30 -0.02
N LEU A 120 2.60 5.80 -0.49
CA LEU A 120 1.27 6.24 -0.12
C LEU A 120 0.89 5.55 1.22
N ASP A 121 0.46 6.34 2.19
CA ASP A 121 -0.14 5.97 3.47
C ASP A 121 -1.58 5.45 3.27
N GLY A 122 -1.99 4.55 4.15
CA GLY A 122 -3.31 3.91 4.13
C GLY A 122 -3.55 3.15 2.83
N ASP A 123 -4.77 3.18 2.30
CA ASP A 123 -5.23 2.48 1.08
C ASP A 123 -4.53 2.93 -0.24
N GLY A 124 -3.29 3.41 -0.16
CA GLY A 124 -2.48 3.85 -1.28
C GLY A 124 -2.97 5.15 -1.90
N ARG A 125 -3.62 6.03 -1.14
CA ARG A 125 -4.25 7.26 -1.68
C ARG A 125 -3.70 8.56 -1.11
N LYS A 126 -2.93 8.54 -0.03
CA LYS A 126 -2.41 9.74 0.63
C LYS A 126 -0.90 9.67 0.75
N PRO A 127 -0.12 10.72 0.48
CA PRO A 127 1.31 10.70 0.77
C PRO A 127 1.56 10.51 2.27
N TYR A 128 2.56 9.71 2.61
CA TYR A 128 3.01 9.58 4.00
C TYR A 128 3.77 10.84 4.46
N HIS A 129 3.28 11.47 5.53
CA HIS A 129 3.83 12.71 6.10
C HIS A 129 4.43 12.52 7.51
N GLY A 130 4.66 11.28 7.94
CA GLY A 130 5.27 10.99 9.23
C GLY A 130 6.79 11.20 9.24
N ASP A 131 7.40 10.90 10.39
CA ASP A 131 8.85 10.99 10.54
C ASP A 131 9.56 10.01 9.60
N ARG A 132 10.68 10.46 9.03
CA ARG A 132 11.61 9.64 8.25
C ARG A 132 13.00 9.76 8.85
N HIS A 133 13.71 8.64 8.93
CA HIS A 133 15.10 8.60 9.40
C HIS A 133 15.87 7.53 8.62
N PRO A 134 15.98 7.69 7.28
CA PRO A 134 16.77 6.77 6.48
C PRO A 134 18.22 6.79 6.97
N GLU A 135 18.94 5.70 6.73
CA GLU A 135 20.38 5.68 6.99
C GLU A 135 21.06 6.77 6.15
N MET A 136 21.79 7.66 6.83
CA MET A 136 22.41 8.82 6.19
C MET A 136 23.31 8.39 5.02
N ALA A 137 24.10 7.33 5.24
CA ALA A 137 24.84 6.64 4.21
C ALA A 137 23.89 5.91 3.25
N GLY A 138 23.61 6.52 2.10
CA GLY A 138 22.76 5.94 1.06
C GLY A 138 21.38 6.58 0.92
N SER A 139 21.01 7.52 1.79
CA SER A 139 19.73 8.25 1.68
C SER A 139 19.70 9.29 0.56
N GLY A 140 20.87 9.74 0.08
CA GLY A 140 20.99 10.86 -0.87
C GLY A 140 20.73 12.24 -0.26
N TYR A 141 20.53 12.31 1.06
CA TYR A 141 20.38 13.56 1.80
C TYR A 141 21.68 13.94 2.51
N ASP A 142 21.99 15.23 2.50
CA ASP A 142 23.11 15.81 3.26
C ASP A 142 22.81 15.85 4.77
N GLU A 143 23.84 15.99 5.61
CA GLU A 143 23.69 16.00 7.08
C GLU A 143 22.76 17.09 7.61
N ASP A 144 22.67 18.20 6.88
CA ASP A 144 21.84 19.35 7.20
C ASP A 144 20.36 19.11 6.89
N ALA A 145 20.01 18.09 6.10
CA ALA A 145 18.63 17.66 5.87
C ALA A 145 18.01 17.00 7.11
N PHE A 146 18.84 16.60 8.07
CA PHE A 146 18.43 15.95 9.31
C PHE A 146 18.30 16.95 10.47
N GLU A 147 17.41 16.64 11.40
CA GLU A 147 17.31 17.35 12.67
C GLU A 147 18.65 17.31 13.43
N PRO A 148 19.01 18.40 14.13
CA PRO A 148 20.31 18.50 14.81
C PRO A 148 20.41 17.63 16.07
N LYS A 149 19.26 17.22 16.64
CA LYS A 149 19.20 16.37 17.83
C LYS A 149 18.41 15.12 17.51
N GLU A 150 18.90 13.99 18.03
CA GLU A 150 18.15 12.75 18.02
C GLU A 150 16.90 12.85 18.88
N ARG A 151 15.82 12.23 18.43
CA ARG A 151 14.57 12.11 19.16
C ARG A 151 13.88 10.80 18.81
N PRO A 152 12.94 10.32 19.63
CA PRO A 152 12.12 9.18 19.24
C PRO A 152 11.31 9.51 17.97
N CYS A 153 11.43 8.64 16.98
CA CYS A 153 10.61 8.64 15.78
C CYS A 153 9.15 8.38 16.16
N LYS A 154 8.23 9.22 15.70
CA LYS A 154 6.79 9.10 15.99
C LYS A 154 6.14 7.88 15.34
N THR A 155 6.82 7.26 14.37
CA THR A 155 6.32 6.12 13.61
C THR A 155 6.70 4.82 14.28
N CYS A 156 8.00 4.58 14.43
CA CYS A 156 8.57 3.32 14.94
C CYS A 156 9.09 3.41 16.39
N GLY A 157 9.22 4.62 16.97
CA GLY A 157 9.71 4.82 18.33
C GLY A 157 11.23 4.84 18.49
N VAL A 158 12.00 4.45 17.46
CA VAL A 158 13.46 4.43 17.50
C VAL A 158 14.01 5.84 17.71
N ILE A 159 15.01 5.98 18.58
CA ILE A 159 15.76 7.23 18.76
C ILE A 159 16.70 7.37 17.56
N ALA A 160 16.45 8.37 16.72
CA ALA A 160 17.24 8.63 15.53
C ALA A 160 17.23 10.12 15.17
N ARG A 161 18.17 10.54 14.33
CA ARG A 161 18.11 11.84 13.66
C ARG A 161 17.06 11.74 12.54
N CYS A 162 15.93 12.41 12.73
CA CYS A 162 14.86 12.42 11.72
C CYS A 162 15.13 13.49 10.66
N LEU A 163 14.62 13.31 9.44
CA LEU A 163 14.61 14.35 8.40
C LEU A 163 13.78 15.54 8.86
N LYS A 164 14.23 16.74 8.50
CA LYS A 164 13.47 17.98 8.72
C LYS A 164 12.21 17.98 7.86
N LYS A 165 11.20 18.75 8.29
CA LYS A 165 9.86 18.76 7.67
C LYS A 165 9.88 19.19 6.20
N GLU A 166 10.76 20.11 5.85
CA GLU A 166 10.98 20.59 4.48
C GLU A 166 11.36 19.45 3.53
N HIS A 167 12.18 18.49 3.97
CA HIS A 167 12.63 17.36 3.16
C HIS A 167 11.65 16.19 3.10
N LEU A 168 10.57 16.24 3.88
CA LEU A 168 9.51 15.22 3.81
C LEU A 168 8.69 15.30 2.51
N LYS A 169 8.80 16.40 1.75
CA LYS A 169 8.10 16.61 0.46
C LYS A 169 8.95 16.26 -0.75
N ASP A 170 10.28 16.33 -0.62
CA ASP A 170 11.25 15.90 -1.65
C ASP A 170 11.11 14.40 -1.97
N ALA A 171 10.38 13.70 -1.12
CA ALA A 171 9.99 12.32 -1.21
C ALA A 171 9.00 11.96 -2.35
N VAL A 172 8.60 12.87 -3.24
CA VAL A 172 7.74 12.50 -4.39
C VAL A 172 8.43 12.83 -5.70
N PRO A 173 9.16 11.88 -6.32
CA PRO A 173 9.71 12.08 -7.65
C PRO A 173 8.55 12.35 -8.64
N GLY A 174 8.55 13.51 -9.29
CA GLY A 174 7.67 13.79 -10.43
C GLY A 174 6.32 14.46 -10.14
N MET A 175 6.11 15.06 -8.96
CA MET A 175 4.99 15.99 -8.72
C MET A 175 5.50 17.45 -8.64
N THR A 176 5.92 18.00 -9.79
CA THR A 176 6.12 19.44 -10.00
C THR A 176 5.27 19.91 -11.17
#